data_AF-A0A949K3T3-F1
#
_entry.id   AF-A0A949K3T3-F1
#
_cell.length_a   1.000
_cell.length_b   1.000
_cell.length_c   1.000
_cell.angle_alpha   90.00
_cell.angle_beta   90.00
_cell.angle_gamma   90.00
#
_symmetry.space_group_name_H-M   'P 1'
#
loop_
_entity.id
_entity.type
_entity.pdbx_description
1 polymer ?
#
loop_
_entity_poly.entity_id
_entity_poly.type
_entity_poly.pdbx_seq_one_letter_code
_entity_poly.pdbx_strand_id
1 'polypeptide(L)'
;MIVAGKYGSVDSDAVSYTQKEYEYAILAGIPVIGFVHSNIKKLPAEMVEEDPEKRKKQEKFRGLVQNKLCKKWSNVDELGAVVSRSVTQIIQSHARPGWVRSNAIASEEATTEILSLRKKLEVQSDELKKLIVKPPDIPDSLARSQDKIELGFNITFTNNEVPHGDQSRTLVQRGTKKFTWDQIFLSFAPNLIVEDKLDRIAIGINRIIKDDIEEAHSSQYESYKVSSVSILRNDLNHIKTQFSALGLIEFHNKMINEKLTKMCKLTLYGKKYLHETLAIKKKGSV
;
A
#
# COMPACT_ATOMS: atom_id res chain seq x y z
N MET A 1 29.36 7.04 -42.66
CA MET A 1 30.67 7.55 -43.13
C MET A 1 30.75 7.40 -44.64
N ILE A 2 31.07 8.47 -45.39
CA ILE A 2 31.22 8.41 -46.86
C ILE A 2 32.70 8.57 -47.20
N VAL A 3 33.25 7.66 -48.01
CA VAL A 3 34.67 7.65 -48.40
C VAL A 3 34.80 7.59 -49.92
N ALA A 4 35.45 8.61 -50.48
CA ALA A 4 35.74 8.75 -51.92
C ALA A 4 37.27 8.96 -52.13
N GLY A 5 37.69 9.73 -53.13
CA GLY A 5 39.09 9.81 -53.56
C GLY A 5 40.04 10.69 -52.73
N LYS A 6 39.54 11.55 -51.83
CA LYS A 6 40.36 12.44 -50.98
C LYS A 6 40.54 11.92 -49.55
N TYR A 7 41.70 12.20 -48.95
CA TYR A 7 41.92 11.89 -47.53
C TYR A 7 41.27 12.94 -46.61
N GLY A 8 41.17 14.18 -47.08
CA GLY A 8 40.59 15.32 -46.36
C GLY A 8 41.61 16.15 -45.60
N SER A 9 41.13 17.13 -44.84
CA SER A 9 41.94 17.95 -43.94
C SER A 9 42.45 17.12 -42.77
N VAL A 10 43.72 17.32 -42.44
CA VAL A 10 44.42 16.63 -41.35
C VAL A 10 44.62 17.55 -40.16
N ASP A 11 44.62 16.96 -38.98
CA ASP A 11 44.91 17.64 -37.73
C ASP A 11 46.42 17.68 -37.43
N SER A 12 46.83 18.25 -36.29
CA SER A 12 48.22 18.31 -35.82
C SER A 12 48.93 16.95 -35.80
N ASP A 13 48.17 15.87 -35.61
CA ASP A 13 48.67 14.49 -35.57
C ASP A 13 48.75 13.82 -36.97
N ALA A 14 48.55 14.59 -38.05
CA ALA A 14 48.56 14.14 -39.44
C ALA A 14 47.51 13.05 -39.78
N VAL A 15 46.43 12.95 -39.00
CA VAL A 15 45.25 12.10 -39.25
C VAL A 15 44.08 12.97 -39.71
N SER A 16 43.30 12.49 -40.70
CA SER A 16 42.15 13.26 -41.19
C SER A 16 41.02 13.34 -40.16
N TYR A 17 40.31 14.47 -40.13
CA TYR A 17 39.15 14.65 -39.24
C TYR A 17 38.11 13.55 -39.46
N THR A 18 37.86 13.19 -40.72
CA THR A 18 36.97 12.10 -41.09
C THR A 18 37.43 10.74 -40.53
N GLN A 19 38.73 10.45 -40.53
CA GLN A 19 39.24 9.24 -39.90
C GLN A 19 39.10 9.28 -38.37
N LYS A 20 39.40 10.42 -37.73
CA LYS A 20 39.21 10.60 -36.27
C LYS A 20 37.74 10.40 -35.87
N GLU A 21 36.79 10.96 -36.62
CA GLU A 21 35.35 10.76 -36.39
C GLU A 21 34.93 9.29 -36.51
N TYR A 22 35.48 8.57 -37.51
CA TYR A 22 35.21 7.14 -37.68
C TYR A 22 35.72 6.32 -36.49
N GLU A 23 36.96 6.55 -36.08
CA GLU A 23 37.58 5.85 -34.96
C GLU A 23 36.88 6.17 -33.63
N TYR A 24 36.52 7.44 -33.42
CA TYR A 24 35.73 7.86 -32.26
C TYR A 24 34.38 7.16 -32.20
N ALA A 25 33.64 7.10 -33.32
CA ALA A 25 32.36 6.43 -33.36
C ALA A 25 32.47 4.94 -33.02
N ILE A 26 33.54 4.27 -33.48
CA ILE A 26 33.82 2.88 -33.10
C ILE A 26 34.10 2.76 -31.60
N LEU A 27 34.96 3.61 -31.05
CA LEU A 27 35.33 3.60 -29.63
C LEU A 27 34.12 3.86 -28.72
N ALA A 28 33.25 4.78 -29.11
CA ALA A 28 32.03 5.13 -28.38
C ALA A 28 30.89 4.11 -28.55
N GLY A 29 31.12 2.99 -29.25
CA GLY A 29 30.09 1.97 -29.51
C GLY A 29 28.94 2.47 -30.39
N ILE A 30 29.16 3.54 -31.15
CA ILE A 30 28.16 4.09 -32.06
C ILE A 30 28.10 3.21 -33.31
N PRO A 31 26.92 2.71 -33.73
CA PRO A 31 26.81 1.93 -34.94
C PRO A 31 27.26 2.73 -36.18
N VAL A 32 28.25 2.20 -36.92
CA VAL A 32 28.82 2.88 -38.10
C VAL A 32 28.53 2.09 -39.38
N ILE A 33 28.09 2.80 -40.43
CA ILE A 33 28.01 2.28 -41.79
C ILE A 33 28.97 3.05 -42.68
N GLY A 34 29.82 2.32 -43.41
CA GLY A 34 30.71 2.87 -44.44
C GLY A 34 30.07 2.89 -45.83
N PHE A 35 30.19 3.99 -46.55
CA PHE A 35 29.77 4.14 -47.94
C PHE A 35 31.00 4.48 -48.79
N VAL A 36 31.52 3.48 -49.50
CA VAL A 36 32.81 3.59 -50.19
C VAL A 36 32.61 3.65 -51.69
N HIS A 37 33.26 4.60 -52.37
CA HIS A 37 33.18 4.69 -53.82
C HIS A 37 33.69 3.41 -54.49
N SER A 38 32.95 2.89 -55.47
CA SER A 38 33.20 1.61 -56.12
C SER A 38 34.50 1.63 -56.93
N ASN A 39 34.78 2.73 -57.63
CA ASN A 39 35.98 2.89 -58.45
C ASN A 39 36.52 4.34 -58.39
N ILE A 40 37.57 4.56 -57.60
CA ILE A 40 38.19 5.89 -57.43
C ILE A 40 38.81 6.39 -58.74
N LYS A 41 39.29 5.50 -59.62
CA LYS A 41 39.90 5.88 -60.90
C LYS A 41 38.92 6.51 -61.89
N LYS A 42 37.61 6.36 -61.66
CA LYS A 42 36.55 6.99 -62.47
C LYS A 42 36.17 8.38 -61.97
N LEU A 43 36.68 8.81 -60.81
CA LEU A 43 36.43 10.15 -60.30
C LEU A 43 37.28 11.19 -61.07
N PRO A 44 36.79 12.42 -61.23
CA PRO A 44 37.60 13.52 -61.74
C PRO A 44 38.90 13.69 -60.93
N ALA A 45 40.00 14.10 -61.58
CA ALA A 45 41.30 14.27 -60.92
C ALA A 45 41.20 15.18 -59.68
N GLU A 46 40.40 16.25 -59.77
CA GLU A 46 40.13 17.18 -58.67
C GLU A 46 39.50 16.53 -57.42
N MET A 47 38.91 15.33 -57.56
CA MET A 47 38.26 14.57 -56.48
C MET A 47 39.13 13.42 -55.95
N VAL A 48 40.35 13.30 -56.46
CA VAL A 48 41.34 12.29 -56.07
C VAL A 48 42.52 12.98 -55.40
N GLU A 49 43.09 12.33 -54.39
CA GLU A 49 44.27 12.84 -53.71
C GLU A 49 45.52 12.79 -54.62
N GLU A 50 46.12 13.96 -54.87
CA GLU A 50 47.33 14.08 -55.68
C GLU A 50 48.61 13.82 -54.87
N ASP A 51 48.61 14.20 -53.59
CA ASP A 51 49.73 14.00 -52.68
C ASP A 51 49.97 12.49 -52.45
N PRO A 52 51.14 11.95 -52.83
CA PRO A 52 51.44 10.53 -52.69
C PRO A 52 51.30 9.98 -51.26
N GLU A 53 51.62 10.79 -50.24
CA GLU A 53 51.56 10.36 -48.83
C GLU A 53 50.11 10.34 -48.33
N LYS A 54 49.32 11.37 -48.63
CA LYS A 54 47.89 11.38 -48.31
C LYS A 54 47.12 10.31 -49.07
N ARG A 55 47.50 10.02 -50.31
CA ARG A 55 46.89 8.93 -51.10
C ARG A 55 47.07 7.57 -50.45
N LYS A 56 48.29 7.24 -49.96
CA LYS A 56 48.51 6.01 -49.19
C LYS A 56 47.66 5.96 -47.92
N LYS A 57 47.53 7.09 -47.21
CA LYS A 57 46.68 7.18 -46.01
C LYS A 57 45.20 6.99 -46.34
N GLN A 58 44.73 7.55 -47.46
CA GLN A 58 43.37 7.36 -47.97
C GLN A 58 43.08 5.89 -48.31
N GLU A 59 44.03 5.20 -48.95
CA GLU A 59 43.87 3.78 -49.27
C GLU A 59 43.78 2.92 -48.02
N LYS A 60 44.63 3.19 -47.02
CA LYS A 60 44.58 2.53 -45.71
C LYS A 60 43.25 2.79 -45.00
N PHE A 61 42.80 4.04 -44.93
CA PHE A 61 41.53 4.40 -44.29
C PHE A 61 40.34 3.74 -44.99
N ARG A 62 40.34 3.70 -46.33
CA ARG A 62 39.33 2.99 -47.11
C ARG A 62 39.28 1.50 -46.74
N GLY A 63 40.44 0.86 -46.58
CA GLY A 63 40.52 -0.53 -46.10
C GLY A 63 39.92 -0.70 -44.69
N LEU A 64 40.23 0.21 -43.77
CA LEU A 64 39.67 0.19 -42.41
C LEU A 64 38.13 0.29 -42.39
N VAL A 65 37.56 1.14 -43.25
CA VAL A 65 36.11 1.30 -43.38
C VAL A 65 35.45 0.05 -43.99
N GLN A 66 36.15 -0.63 -44.91
CA GLN A 66 35.65 -1.86 -45.54
C GLN A 66 35.62 -3.07 -44.60
N ASN A 67 36.37 -3.05 -43.50
CA ASN A 67 36.36 -4.13 -42.50
C ASN A 67 35.07 -4.19 -41.64
N LYS A 68 34.23 -3.16 -41.71
CA LYS A 68 32.92 -3.10 -41.04
C LYS A 68 31.79 -3.14 -42.08
N LEU A 69 30.54 -3.04 -41.63
CA LEU A 69 29.38 -2.99 -42.51
C LEU A 69 29.53 -1.83 -43.50
N CYS A 70 29.83 -2.16 -44.75
CA CYS A 70 30.06 -1.18 -45.80
C CYS A 70 29.20 -1.48 -47.04
N LYS A 71 28.84 -0.42 -47.76
CA LYS A 71 28.17 -0.47 -49.05
C LYS A 71 28.98 0.31 -50.08
N LYS A 72 28.97 -0.16 -51.31
CA LYS A 72 29.62 0.53 -52.43
C LYS A 72 28.60 1.41 -53.15
N TRP A 73 29.08 2.51 -53.73
CA TRP A 73 28.30 3.40 -54.58
C TRP A 73 29.16 3.87 -55.75
N SER A 74 28.53 4.18 -56.89
CA SER A 74 29.23 4.53 -58.13
C SER A 74 28.81 5.89 -58.69
N ASN A 75 27.67 6.42 -58.25
CA ASN A 75 27.17 7.76 -58.60
C ASN A 75 26.36 8.36 -57.43
N VAL A 76 26.03 9.65 -57.55
CA VAL A 76 25.36 10.43 -56.48
C VAL A 76 23.96 9.88 -56.17
N ASP A 77 23.20 9.47 -57.18
CA ASP A 77 21.84 8.94 -57.01
C ASP A 77 21.85 7.61 -56.24
N GLU A 78 22.78 6.72 -56.59
CA GLU A 78 23.00 5.45 -55.90
C GLU A 78 23.41 5.68 -54.44
N LEU A 79 24.27 6.67 -54.18
CA LEU A 79 24.68 7.03 -52.83
C LEU A 79 23.48 7.44 -51.98
N GLY A 80 22.61 8.34 -52.48
CA GLY A 80 21.41 8.76 -51.76
C GLY A 80 20.48 7.60 -51.43
N ALA A 81 20.23 6.73 -52.40
CA ALA A 81 19.36 5.56 -52.23
C ALA A 81 19.92 4.54 -51.23
N VAL A 82 21.23 4.27 -51.28
CA VAL A 82 21.92 3.33 -50.38
C VAL A 82 21.99 3.88 -48.97
N VAL A 83 22.30 5.17 -48.80
CA VAL A 83 22.35 5.85 -47.49
C VAL A 83 20.98 5.81 -46.82
N SER A 84 19.92 6.22 -47.51
CA SER A 84 18.56 6.27 -46.94
C SER A 84 18.10 4.91 -46.40
N ARG A 85 18.28 3.84 -47.18
CA ARG A 85 17.93 2.47 -46.75
C ARG A 85 18.77 2.00 -45.57
N SER A 86 20.08 2.23 -45.63
CA SER A 86 21.02 1.81 -44.58
C SER A 86 20.77 2.54 -43.26
N VAL A 87 20.46 3.83 -43.29
CA VAL A 87 20.12 4.60 -42.08
C VAL A 87 18.81 4.11 -41.48
N THR A 88 17.79 3.86 -42.28
CA THR A 88 16.50 3.34 -41.77
C THR A 88 16.71 1.97 -41.09
N GLN A 89 17.47 1.08 -41.72
CA GLN A 89 17.77 -0.25 -41.19
C GLN A 89 18.58 -0.20 -39.89
N ILE A 90 19.55 0.72 -39.76
CA ILE A 90 20.35 0.82 -38.54
C ILE A 90 19.56 1.41 -37.38
N ILE A 91 18.66 2.37 -37.65
CA ILE A 91 17.76 2.93 -36.63
C ILE A 91 16.81 1.85 -36.10
N GLN A 92 16.29 0.99 -36.99
CA GLN A 92 15.40 -0.11 -36.59
C GLN A 92 16.13 -1.21 -35.82
N SER A 93 17.33 -1.60 -36.25
CA SER A 93 18.10 -2.68 -35.60
C SER A 93 18.79 -2.25 -34.31
N HIS A 94 19.13 -0.96 -34.18
CA HIS A 94 19.84 -0.40 -33.03
C HIS A 94 19.12 0.88 -32.57
N ALA A 95 17.92 0.70 -32.01
CA ALA A 95 17.11 1.79 -31.49
C ALA A 95 17.88 2.52 -30.37
N ARG A 96 18.16 3.81 -30.59
CA ARG A 96 18.78 4.68 -29.60
C ARG A 96 17.85 5.85 -29.32
N PRO A 97 17.85 6.38 -28.09
CA PRO A 97 17.11 7.60 -27.77
C PRO A 97 17.57 8.70 -28.72
N GLY A 98 16.62 9.24 -29.49
CA GLY A 98 16.86 10.34 -30.41
C GLY A 98 16.96 11.68 -29.68
N TRP A 99 16.95 12.77 -30.44
CA TRP A 99 16.82 14.11 -29.87
C TRP A 99 15.45 14.26 -29.19
N VAL A 100 15.44 14.23 -27.86
CA VAL A 100 14.25 14.54 -27.06
C VAL A 100 14.28 16.03 -26.72
N ARG A 101 13.19 16.75 -26.99
CA ARG A 101 13.06 18.17 -26.60
C ARG A 101 13.02 18.26 -25.07
N SER A 102 13.84 19.15 -24.50
CA SER A 102 14.01 19.32 -23.05
C SER A 102 12.70 19.45 -22.27
N ASN A 103 11.66 20.04 -22.86
CA ASN A 103 10.35 20.23 -22.21
C ASN A 103 9.52 18.94 -22.03
N ALA A 104 9.92 17.81 -22.63
CA ALA A 104 9.21 16.53 -22.54
C ALA A 104 9.72 15.63 -21.40
N ILE A 105 10.81 16.03 -20.72
CA ILE A 105 11.35 15.32 -19.57
C ILE A 105 10.70 15.92 -18.32
N ALA A 106 9.43 15.58 -18.07
CA ALA A 106 9.01 15.48 -16.68
C ALA A 106 9.90 14.39 -16.09
N SER A 107 10.90 14.78 -15.30
CA SER A 107 11.96 13.85 -14.91
C SER A 107 11.34 12.62 -14.25
N GLU A 108 11.89 11.46 -14.56
CA GLU A 108 11.51 10.21 -13.92
C GLU A 108 11.51 10.37 -12.37
N GLU A 109 12.40 11.22 -11.86
CA GLU A 109 12.45 11.69 -10.48
C GLU A 109 11.15 12.40 -10.04
N ALA A 110 10.60 13.32 -10.84
CA ALA A 110 9.31 13.96 -10.53
C ALA A 110 8.16 12.95 -10.49
N THR A 111 8.15 11.94 -11.37
CA THR A 111 7.10 10.91 -11.36
C THR A 111 7.20 9.97 -10.16
N THR A 112 8.41 9.59 -9.77
CA THR A 112 8.66 8.78 -8.57
C THR A 112 8.37 9.57 -7.29
N GLU A 113 8.68 10.87 -7.26
CA GLU A 113 8.36 11.75 -6.15
C GLU A 113 6.85 11.90 -5.98
N ILE A 114 6.09 12.12 -7.07
CA ILE A 114 4.62 12.16 -7.06
C ILE A 114 4.03 10.84 -6.51
N LEU A 115 4.54 9.69 -6.94
CA LEU A 115 4.08 8.38 -6.44
C LEU A 115 4.38 8.21 -4.94
N SER A 116 5.57 8.64 -4.50
CA SER A 116 5.95 8.58 -3.08
C SER A 116 5.08 9.49 -2.21
N LEU A 117 4.77 10.70 -2.70
CA LEU A 117 3.93 11.67 -2.01
C LEU A 117 2.49 11.18 -1.91
N ARG A 118 1.94 10.57 -2.97
CA ARG A 118 0.62 9.94 -2.93
C ARG A 118 0.53 8.83 -1.89
N LYS A 119 1.55 7.95 -1.82
CA LYS A 119 1.59 6.88 -0.82
C LYS A 119 1.66 7.42 0.61
N LYS A 120 2.45 8.49 0.84
CA LYS A 120 2.50 9.17 2.14
C LYS A 120 1.16 9.80 2.52
N LEU A 121 0.49 10.47 1.57
CA LEU A 121 -0.84 11.04 1.78
C LEU A 121 -1.87 9.98 2.14
N GLU A 122 -1.84 8.82 1.51
CA GLU A 122 -2.75 7.71 1.82
C GLU A 122 -2.55 7.21 3.25
N VAL A 123 -1.31 6.92 3.65
CA VAL A 123 -0.97 6.50 5.03
C VAL A 123 -1.38 7.55 6.05
N GLN A 124 -1.03 8.82 5.82
CA GLN A 124 -1.40 9.92 6.71
C GLN A 124 -2.91 10.12 6.77
N SER A 125 -3.64 9.95 5.66
CA SER A 125 -5.10 10.06 5.65
C SER A 125 -5.76 8.95 6.46
N ASP A 126 -5.20 7.74 6.42
CA ASP A 126 -5.66 6.62 7.23
C ASP A 126 -5.31 6.78 8.72
N GLU A 127 -4.15 7.36 9.03
CA GLU A 127 -3.80 7.76 10.39
C GLU A 127 -4.71 8.89 10.90
N LEU A 128 -4.99 9.90 10.08
CA LEU A 128 -5.93 10.97 10.41
C LEU A 128 -7.34 10.43 10.62
N LYS A 129 -7.83 9.50 9.78
CA LYS A 129 -9.12 8.82 10.03
C LYS A 129 -9.15 8.09 11.37
N LYS A 130 -8.02 7.50 11.80
CA LYS A 130 -7.90 6.88 13.12
C LYS A 130 -7.83 7.91 14.25
N LEU A 131 -7.26 9.09 13.99
CA LEU A 131 -7.04 10.18 14.96
C LEU A 131 -8.19 11.19 15.04
N ILE A 132 -9.15 11.18 14.10
CA ILE A 132 -10.34 12.03 14.17
C ILE A 132 -11.20 11.53 15.33
N VAL A 133 -10.93 12.09 16.50
CA VAL A 133 -11.78 12.12 17.69
C VAL A 133 -12.89 13.15 17.45
N LYS A 134 -13.58 13.09 16.31
CA LYS A 134 -14.92 13.68 16.27
C LYS A 134 -15.82 12.62 16.91
N PRO A 135 -16.66 12.99 17.90
CA PRO A 135 -17.81 12.16 18.21
C PRO A 135 -18.46 11.82 16.86
N PRO A 136 -18.78 10.55 16.58
CA PRO A 136 -19.62 10.25 15.43
C PRO A 136 -20.81 11.21 15.45
N ASP A 137 -21.36 11.54 14.28
CA ASP A 137 -22.62 12.28 14.22
C ASP A 137 -23.72 11.34 14.72
N ILE A 138 -23.75 11.15 16.04
CA ILE A 138 -24.59 10.20 16.77
C ILE A 138 -25.99 10.82 16.72
N PRO A 139 -26.96 10.18 16.07
CA PRO A 139 -28.32 10.69 16.06
C PRO A 139 -28.84 10.86 17.49
N ASP A 140 -29.45 12.00 17.80
CA ASP A 140 -30.04 12.27 19.12
C ASP A 140 -31.15 11.28 19.50
N SER A 141 -31.64 10.49 18.53
CA SER A 141 -32.61 9.42 18.73
C SER A 141 -32.02 8.15 19.36
N LEU A 142 -30.71 8.03 19.52
CA LEU A 142 -30.08 6.85 20.12
C LEU A 142 -30.00 6.96 21.65
N ALA A 143 -30.53 5.95 22.33
CA ALA A 143 -30.46 5.83 23.78
C ALA A 143 -29.01 5.73 24.28
N ARG A 144 -28.65 6.51 25.30
CA ARG A 144 -27.28 6.62 25.82
C ARG A 144 -27.24 6.94 27.32
N SER A 145 -26.09 6.72 27.94
CA SER A 145 -25.81 7.04 29.33
C SER A 145 -26.85 6.49 30.32
N GLN A 146 -27.72 7.34 30.88
CA GLN A 146 -28.71 7.00 31.90
C GLN A 146 -30.00 6.39 31.35
N ASP A 147 -30.17 6.35 30.03
CA ASP A 147 -31.30 5.66 29.43
C ASP A 147 -31.29 4.18 29.81
N LYS A 148 -32.48 3.62 30.03
CA LYS A 148 -32.65 2.25 30.54
C LYS A 148 -33.06 1.31 29.42
N ILE A 149 -32.48 0.11 29.44
CA ILE A 149 -32.88 -1.03 28.62
C ILE A 149 -33.24 -2.20 29.54
N GLU A 150 -34.29 -2.93 29.17
CA GLU A 150 -34.65 -4.18 29.84
C GLU A 150 -33.93 -5.34 29.18
N LEU A 151 -33.16 -6.09 29.97
CA LEU A 151 -32.39 -7.23 29.51
C LEU A 151 -33.00 -8.51 30.05
N GLY A 152 -33.20 -9.49 29.17
CA GLY A 152 -33.55 -10.85 29.55
C GLY A 152 -32.30 -11.71 29.73
N PHE A 153 -32.37 -12.62 30.70
CA PHE A 153 -31.29 -13.55 30.99
C PHE A 153 -31.82 -14.85 31.57
N ASN A 154 -31.02 -15.90 31.49
CA ASN A 154 -31.24 -17.17 32.14
C ASN A 154 -30.32 -17.29 33.36
N ILE A 155 -30.91 -17.58 34.50
CA ILE A 155 -30.21 -17.86 35.75
C ILE A 155 -30.20 -19.37 35.93
N THR A 156 -29.04 -19.93 36.23
CA THR A 156 -28.90 -21.31 36.65
C THR A 156 -28.64 -21.33 38.14
N PHE A 157 -29.52 -22.01 38.87
CA PHE A 157 -29.37 -22.32 40.27
C PHE A 157 -28.91 -23.75 40.43
N THR A 158 -28.02 -24.00 41.38
CA THR A 158 -27.51 -25.34 41.68
C THR A 158 -27.65 -25.63 43.16
N ASN A 159 -28.29 -26.75 43.48
CA ASN A 159 -28.29 -27.32 44.82
C ASN A 159 -27.11 -28.30 44.94
N ASN A 160 -26.13 -27.93 45.74
CA ASN A 160 -24.91 -28.73 45.93
C ASN A 160 -25.13 -29.96 46.82
N GLU A 161 -26.26 -30.04 47.53
CA GLU A 161 -26.63 -31.19 48.37
C GLU A 161 -27.11 -32.38 47.53
N VAL A 162 -27.54 -32.13 46.29
CA VAL A 162 -28.03 -33.17 45.37
C VAL A 162 -26.86 -33.75 44.55
N PRO A 163 -26.70 -35.09 44.42
CA PRO A 163 -25.64 -35.71 43.64
C PRO A 163 -25.57 -35.27 42.17
N HIS A 164 -24.38 -35.36 41.58
CA HIS A 164 -24.18 -35.05 40.16
C HIS A 164 -24.98 -36.05 39.30
N GLY A 165 -25.69 -35.54 38.28
CA GLY A 165 -26.51 -36.33 37.36
C GLY A 165 -28.01 -36.32 37.65
N ASP A 166 -28.43 -35.83 38.81
CA ASP A 166 -29.85 -35.64 39.14
C ASP A 166 -30.42 -34.39 38.43
N GLN A 167 -31.62 -34.53 37.86
CA GLN A 167 -32.31 -33.44 37.16
C GLN A 167 -32.74 -32.32 38.11
N SER A 168 -32.99 -32.63 39.38
CA SER A 168 -33.37 -31.66 40.43
C SER A 168 -32.20 -30.83 40.96
N ARG A 169 -30.96 -31.25 40.66
CA ARG A 169 -29.74 -30.54 41.07
C ARG A 169 -29.67 -29.12 40.49
N THR A 170 -30.18 -28.94 39.27
CA THR A 170 -30.06 -27.69 38.53
C THR A 170 -31.44 -27.15 38.17
N LEU A 171 -31.70 -25.90 38.52
CA LEU A 171 -32.91 -25.19 38.12
C LEU A 171 -32.53 -24.01 37.23
N VAL A 172 -33.15 -23.91 36.06
CA VAL A 172 -32.97 -22.75 35.17
C VAL A 172 -34.21 -21.88 35.22
N GLN A 173 -34.03 -20.61 35.54
CA GLN A 173 -35.11 -19.62 35.57
C GLN A 173 -34.80 -18.47 34.63
N ARG A 174 -35.82 -17.98 33.94
CA ARG A 174 -35.70 -16.77 33.11
C ARG A 174 -36.02 -15.54 33.97
N GLY A 175 -35.16 -14.54 33.89
CA GLY A 175 -35.34 -13.24 34.54
C GLY A 175 -35.30 -12.11 33.52
N THR A 176 -35.88 -10.97 33.88
CA THR A 176 -35.67 -9.70 33.20
C THR A 176 -35.32 -8.62 34.22
N LYS A 177 -34.44 -7.70 33.84
CA LYS A 177 -34.09 -6.56 34.69
C LYS A 177 -33.68 -5.35 33.86
N LYS A 178 -33.91 -4.16 34.39
CA LYS A 178 -33.57 -2.89 33.74
C LYS A 178 -32.18 -2.42 34.18
N PHE A 179 -31.35 -2.09 33.21
CA PHE A 179 -30.01 -1.53 33.41
C PHE A 179 -29.86 -0.24 32.61
N THR A 180 -29.01 0.66 33.10
CA THR A 180 -28.60 1.84 32.31
C THR A 180 -27.50 1.47 31.31
N TRP A 181 -27.41 2.20 30.20
CA TRP A 181 -26.32 1.98 29.24
C TRP A 181 -24.94 2.19 29.86
N ASP A 182 -24.79 3.12 30.81
CA ASP A 182 -23.53 3.31 31.53
C ASP A 182 -23.17 2.10 32.39
N GLN A 183 -24.11 1.53 33.14
CA GLN A 183 -23.86 0.31 33.93
C GLN A 183 -23.43 -0.85 33.04
N ILE A 184 -24.09 -1.02 31.89
CA ILE A 184 -23.76 -2.06 30.92
C ILE A 184 -22.36 -1.79 30.36
N PHE A 185 -22.06 -0.57 29.93
CA PHE A 185 -20.77 -0.19 29.35
C PHE A 185 -19.62 -0.43 30.34
N LEU A 186 -19.76 0.06 31.57
CA LEU A 186 -18.75 -0.06 32.62
C LEU A 186 -18.48 -1.52 33.03
N SER A 187 -19.44 -2.43 32.81
CA SER A 187 -19.27 -3.84 33.16
C SER A 187 -18.20 -4.56 32.32
N PHE A 188 -17.96 -4.11 31.08
CA PHE A 188 -17.00 -4.75 30.17
C PHE A 188 -15.91 -3.80 29.64
N ALA A 189 -16.17 -2.48 29.59
CA ALA A 189 -15.26 -1.52 28.97
C ALA A 189 -13.83 -1.49 29.54
N PRO A 190 -13.60 -1.60 30.86
CA PRO A 190 -12.23 -1.66 31.42
C PRO A 190 -11.40 -2.83 30.85
N ASN A 191 -12.05 -3.95 30.52
CA ASN A 191 -11.39 -5.13 29.96
C ASN A 191 -11.17 -5.04 28.44
N LEU A 192 -11.75 -4.04 27.76
CA LEU A 192 -11.63 -3.81 26.31
C LEU A 192 -10.72 -2.63 25.93
N ILE A 193 -9.97 -2.09 26.89
CA ILE A 193 -8.92 -1.08 26.61
C ILE A 193 -7.90 -1.62 25.60
N VAL A 194 -7.60 -2.92 25.73
CA VAL A 194 -6.84 -3.73 24.78
C VAL A 194 -7.82 -4.61 24.00
N GLU A 195 -7.45 -4.99 22.77
CA GLU A 195 -8.27 -5.90 21.98
C GLU A 195 -8.46 -7.26 22.67
N ASP A 196 -9.71 -7.74 22.71
CA ASP A 196 -10.05 -9.04 23.28
C ASP A 196 -11.25 -9.66 22.52
N LYS A 197 -11.61 -10.89 22.86
CA LYS A 197 -12.75 -11.63 22.28
C LYS A 197 -14.07 -10.97 22.65
N LEU A 198 -15.04 -11.10 21.74
CA LEU A 198 -16.42 -10.64 21.94
C LEU A 198 -17.11 -11.18 23.19
N ASP A 199 -16.71 -12.35 23.68
CA ASP A 199 -17.29 -12.99 24.86
C ASP A 199 -17.08 -12.16 26.12
N ARG A 200 -16.07 -11.26 26.15
CA ARG A 200 -15.83 -10.33 27.27
C ARG A 200 -17.02 -9.43 27.56
N ILE A 201 -17.76 -9.01 26.53
CA ILE A 201 -18.97 -8.21 26.69
C ILE A 201 -20.02 -9.01 27.47
N ALA A 202 -20.27 -10.25 27.05
CA ALA A 202 -21.23 -11.13 27.72
C ALA A 202 -20.80 -11.46 29.16
N ILE A 203 -19.51 -11.72 29.38
CA ILE A 203 -18.96 -12.01 30.72
C ILE A 203 -19.16 -10.82 31.66
N GLY A 204 -18.86 -9.59 31.21
CA GLY A 204 -19.06 -8.39 32.02
C GLY A 204 -20.52 -8.19 32.42
N ILE A 205 -21.43 -8.33 31.45
CA ILE A 205 -22.87 -8.19 31.67
C ILE A 205 -23.40 -9.29 32.61
N ASN A 206 -23.00 -10.54 32.39
CA ASN A 206 -23.42 -11.65 33.24
C ASN A 206 -22.93 -11.48 34.68
N ARG A 207 -21.75 -10.88 34.88
CA ARG A 207 -21.23 -10.59 36.23
C ARG A 207 -22.10 -9.56 36.96
N ILE A 208 -22.41 -8.42 36.34
CA ILE A 208 -23.24 -7.40 37.01
C ILE A 208 -24.65 -7.92 37.32
N ILE A 209 -25.22 -8.75 36.45
CA ILE A 209 -26.52 -9.38 36.68
C ILE A 209 -26.40 -10.38 37.83
N LYS A 210 -25.33 -11.18 37.87
CA LYS A 210 -25.10 -12.16 38.94
C LYS A 210 -24.94 -11.50 40.30
N ASP A 211 -24.09 -10.48 40.42
CA ASP A 211 -23.82 -9.78 41.68
C ASP A 211 -25.12 -9.18 42.26
N ASP A 212 -25.94 -8.57 41.39
CA ASP A 212 -27.21 -7.95 41.75
C ASP A 212 -28.32 -8.98 42.11
N ILE A 213 -28.34 -10.15 41.46
CA ILE A 213 -29.19 -11.27 41.85
C ILE A 213 -28.76 -11.85 43.18
N GLU A 214 -27.46 -12.06 43.41
CA GLU A 214 -26.95 -12.60 44.67
C GLU A 214 -27.27 -11.68 45.85
N GLU A 215 -27.23 -10.36 45.66
CA GLU A 215 -27.68 -9.37 46.64
C GLU A 215 -29.19 -9.53 46.96
N ALA A 216 -30.03 -9.66 45.94
CA ALA A 216 -31.48 -9.80 46.08
C ALA A 216 -31.93 -11.18 46.60
N HIS A 217 -31.19 -12.26 46.29
CA HIS A 217 -31.53 -13.65 46.61
C HIS A 217 -31.08 -14.10 48.01
N SER A 218 -30.45 -13.23 48.78
CA SER A 218 -29.88 -13.53 50.11
C SER A 218 -30.88 -14.04 51.17
N SER A 219 -32.17 -14.20 50.86
CA SER A 219 -33.21 -14.57 51.83
C SER A 219 -34.30 -15.57 51.38
N GLN A 220 -34.36 -16.03 50.12
CA GLN A 220 -35.55 -16.76 49.61
C GLN A 220 -35.35 -18.23 49.18
N TYR A 221 -34.11 -18.73 49.07
CA TYR A 221 -33.82 -20.13 48.68
C TYR A 221 -32.58 -20.67 49.40
N GLU A 222 -32.76 -21.23 50.60
CA GLU A 222 -31.65 -21.71 51.46
C GLU A 222 -30.80 -22.83 50.82
N SER A 223 -31.39 -23.68 49.98
CA SER A 223 -30.72 -24.86 49.39
C SER A 223 -30.14 -24.64 47.98
N TYR A 224 -30.44 -23.52 47.31
CA TYR A 224 -30.02 -23.28 45.92
C TYR A 224 -29.11 -22.06 45.81
N LYS A 225 -27.94 -22.23 45.18
CA LYS A 225 -26.99 -21.14 44.92
C LYS A 225 -26.95 -20.75 43.45
N VAL A 226 -26.71 -19.48 43.16
CA VAL A 226 -26.54 -18.99 41.78
C VAL A 226 -25.24 -19.52 41.19
N SER A 227 -25.33 -20.46 40.26
CA SER A 227 -24.14 -21.04 39.62
C SER A 227 -23.70 -20.20 38.43
N SER A 228 -24.60 -19.90 37.50
CA SER A 228 -24.30 -19.10 36.31
C SER A 228 -25.45 -18.22 35.87
N VAL A 229 -25.11 -17.12 35.20
CA VAL A 229 -26.04 -16.22 34.54
C VAL A 229 -25.63 -16.11 33.08
N SER A 230 -26.61 -16.14 32.18
CA SER A 230 -26.41 -15.99 30.75
C SER A 230 -27.43 -15.04 30.15
N ILE A 231 -26.98 -13.87 29.68
CA ILE A 231 -27.79 -12.94 28.90
C ILE A 231 -28.32 -13.60 27.62
N LEU A 232 -29.56 -13.26 27.24
CA LEU A 232 -30.14 -13.75 26.00
C LEU A 232 -29.36 -13.23 24.78
N ARG A 233 -29.22 -14.09 23.77
CA ARG A 233 -28.43 -13.80 22.57
C ARG A 233 -28.94 -12.56 21.81
N ASN A 234 -30.25 -12.35 21.76
CA ASN A 234 -30.85 -11.20 21.08
C ASN A 234 -30.48 -9.89 21.79
N ASP A 235 -30.61 -9.85 23.12
CA ASP A 235 -30.28 -8.67 23.92
C ASP A 235 -28.79 -8.36 23.84
N LEU A 236 -27.93 -9.39 23.89
CA LEU A 236 -26.50 -9.22 23.67
C LEU A 236 -26.18 -8.64 22.29
N ASN A 237 -26.88 -9.05 21.24
CA ASN A 237 -26.69 -8.49 19.90
C ASN A 237 -27.17 -7.03 19.82
N HIS A 238 -28.30 -6.69 20.43
CA HIS A 238 -28.77 -5.30 20.51
C HIS A 238 -27.76 -4.40 21.23
N ILE A 239 -27.20 -4.87 22.35
CA ILE A 239 -26.16 -4.16 23.07
C ILE A 239 -24.93 -3.91 22.19
N LYS A 240 -24.45 -4.95 21.48
CA LYS A 240 -23.30 -4.82 20.55
C LYS A 240 -23.57 -3.81 19.45
N THR A 241 -24.75 -3.86 18.85
CA THR A 241 -25.16 -2.92 17.80
C THR A 241 -25.25 -1.50 18.32
N GLN A 242 -25.84 -1.30 19.51
CA GLN A 242 -25.98 0.03 20.12
C GLN A 242 -24.60 0.66 20.38
N PHE A 243 -23.70 -0.06 21.06
CA PHE A 243 -22.39 0.50 21.39
C PHE A 243 -21.49 0.72 20.17
N SER A 244 -21.68 -0.08 19.11
CA SER A 244 -21.02 0.15 17.83
C SER A 244 -21.58 1.36 17.11
N ALA A 245 -22.90 1.57 17.12
CA ALA A 245 -23.56 2.73 16.54
C ALA A 245 -23.21 4.03 17.28
N LEU A 246 -23.04 3.97 18.60
CA LEU A 246 -22.52 5.06 19.43
C LEU A 246 -21.02 5.33 19.20
N GLY A 247 -20.34 4.50 18.40
CA GLY A 247 -18.90 4.60 18.13
C GLY A 247 -18.02 4.33 19.34
N LEU A 248 -18.53 3.66 20.38
CA LEU A 248 -17.79 3.35 21.60
C LEU A 248 -16.93 2.08 21.46
N ILE A 249 -17.41 1.11 20.68
CA ILE A 249 -16.71 -0.14 20.40
C ILE A 249 -16.57 -0.36 18.89
N GLU A 250 -15.49 -1.03 18.51
CA GLU A 250 -15.28 -1.50 17.14
C GLU A 250 -14.97 -3.00 17.12
N PHE A 251 -15.38 -3.64 16.03
CA PHE A 251 -15.18 -5.06 15.79
C PHE A 251 -14.27 -5.26 14.59
N HIS A 252 -13.30 -6.17 14.72
CA HIS A 252 -12.41 -6.56 13.63
C HIS A 252 -12.14 -8.05 13.67
N ASN A 253 -11.73 -8.60 12.53
CA ASN A 253 -11.32 -10.00 12.46
C ASN A 253 -9.80 -10.09 12.61
N LYS A 254 -9.35 -11.08 13.39
CA LYS A 254 -7.92 -11.39 13.57
C LYS A 254 -7.70 -12.89 13.36
N MET A 255 -6.64 -13.23 12.64
CA MET A 255 -6.21 -14.63 12.51
C MET A 255 -5.47 -15.06 13.78
N ILE A 256 -5.98 -16.07 14.46
CA ILE A 256 -5.38 -16.68 15.66
C ILE A 256 -5.33 -18.18 15.42
N ASN A 257 -4.13 -18.78 15.42
CA ASN A 257 -3.92 -20.21 15.15
C ASN A 257 -4.63 -20.67 13.87
N GLU A 258 -4.44 -19.92 12.77
CA GLU A 258 -5.06 -20.18 11.46
C GLU A 258 -6.59 -20.11 11.43
N LYS A 259 -7.23 -19.71 12.52
CA LYS A 259 -8.68 -19.51 12.60
C LYS A 259 -9.03 -18.03 12.65
N LEU A 260 -9.98 -17.64 11.82
CA LEU A 260 -10.54 -16.29 11.82
C LEU A 260 -11.36 -16.10 13.10
N THR A 261 -10.87 -15.25 14.00
CA THR A 261 -11.51 -14.94 15.28
C THR A 261 -12.01 -13.50 15.28
N LYS A 262 -13.26 -13.29 15.70
CA LYS A 262 -13.84 -11.95 15.85
C LYS A 262 -13.36 -11.33 17.16
N MET A 263 -12.71 -10.18 17.05
CA MET A 263 -12.16 -9.39 18.16
C MET A 263 -12.96 -8.10 18.33
N CYS A 264 -12.86 -7.52 19.53
CA CYS A 264 -13.49 -6.28 19.92
C CYS A 264 -12.50 -5.41 20.69
N LYS A 265 -12.56 -4.10 20.51
CA LYS A 265 -11.81 -3.13 21.33
C LYS A 265 -12.57 -1.82 21.46
N LEU A 266 -12.21 -1.01 22.45
CA LEU A 266 -12.70 0.36 22.56
C LEU A 266 -12.08 1.23 21.47
N THR A 267 -12.91 2.07 20.84
CA THR A 267 -12.43 3.15 19.96
C THR A 267 -11.74 4.24 20.79
N LEU A 268 -11.05 5.18 20.15
CA LEU A 268 -10.52 6.36 20.87
C LEU A 268 -11.63 7.14 21.59
N TYR A 269 -12.80 7.26 20.97
CA TYR A 269 -13.98 7.87 21.58
C TYR A 269 -14.49 7.05 22.78
N GLY A 270 -14.58 5.73 22.65
CA GLY A 270 -14.94 4.83 23.76
C GLY A 270 -13.99 4.89 24.94
N LYS A 271 -12.68 5.02 24.69
CA LYS A 271 -11.67 5.24 25.74
C LYS A 271 -11.88 6.59 26.43
N LYS A 272 -12.10 7.65 25.67
CA LYS A 272 -12.42 8.98 26.23
C LYS A 272 -13.69 8.92 27.10
N TYR A 273 -14.75 8.30 26.60
CA TYR A 273 -16.01 8.12 27.34
C TYR A 273 -15.81 7.31 28.63
N LEU A 274 -15.03 6.23 28.57
CA LEU A 274 -14.66 5.45 29.74
C LEU A 274 -13.92 6.30 30.78
N HIS A 275 -12.95 7.09 30.35
CA HIS A 275 -12.22 8.00 31.23
C HIS A 275 -13.15 9.06 31.83
N GLU A 276 -14.06 9.66 31.07
CA GLU A 276 -15.01 10.65 31.59
C GLU A 276 -15.98 10.05 32.62
N THR A 277 -16.36 8.78 32.45
CA THR A 277 -17.32 8.09 33.31
C THR A 277 -16.65 7.52 34.58
N LEU A 278 -15.43 6.97 34.48
CA LEU A 278 -14.69 6.40 35.62
C LEU A 278 -13.80 7.39 36.36
N ALA A 279 -13.35 8.48 35.71
CA ALA A 279 -12.42 9.40 36.34
C ALA A 279 -13.09 10.13 37.51
N ILE A 280 -12.47 9.99 38.68
CA ILE A 280 -12.82 10.76 39.86
C ILE A 280 -12.42 12.21 39.60
N LYS A 281 -13.40 13.07 39.31
CA LYS A 281 -13.15 14.51 39.16
C LYS A 281 -12.67 15.06 40.51
N LYS A 282 -11.59 15.85 40.49
CA LYS A 282 -11.13 16.57 41.68
C LYS A 282 -12.31 17.42 42.18
N LYS A 283 -12.77 17.18 43.41
CA LYS A 283 -13.72 18.08 44.07
C LYS A 283 -13.11 19.47 44.01
N GLY A 284 -13.77 20.39 43.33
CA GLY A 284 -13.29 21.76 43.20
C GLY A 284 -13.07 22.34 44.60
N SER A 285 -11.87 22.86 44.82
CA SER A 285 -11.65 23.87 45.86
C SER A 285 -12.56 25.04 45.51
N VAL A 286 -13.63 25.20 46.28
CA VAL A 286 -14.38 26.47 46.37
C VAL A 286 -13.47 27.50 47.02
#